data_AF-A0A965W6C1-F1
#
_entry.id   AF-A0A965W6C1-F1
#
_cell.length_a   1.000
_cell.length_b   1.000
_cell.length_c   1.000
_cell.angle_alpha   90.00
_cell.angle_beta   90.00
_cell.angle_gamma   90.00
#
_symmetry.space_group_name_H-M   'P 1'
#
loop_
_entity.id
_entity.type
_entity.pdbx_description
1 polymer ?
#
loop_
_entity_poly.entity_id
_entity_poly.type
_entity_poly.pdbx_seq_one_letter_code
_entity_poly.pdbx_strand_id
1 'polypeptide(L)'
;MPADTDWALLVLGIFATAYACAGIGMLVAAFSKTLDNFAAIMNFVIFPVFFLSGSLYPVANLSGLLGVAAHLNPYTYGVDLLKHALPQVSGHAADFAVTLDVAVLAGFAVLAFAVSAWRFSREQAYAPLFGFGGPKKGGPGAGKPGGGKTA
;
A
#
# COMPACT_ATOMS: atom_id res chain seq x y z
N MET A 1 -7.47 8.90 34.00
CA MET A 1 -6.96 8.45 32.68
C MET A 1 -5.69 7.66 32.95
N PRO A 2 -5.45 6.52 32.28
CA PRO A 2 -4.24 5.73 32.52
C PRO A 2 -3.02 6.63 32.24
N ALA A 3 -2.20 6.85 33.26
CA ALA A 3 -1.09 7.81 33.26
C ALA A 3 0.16 7.27 32.53
N ASP A 4 0.07 6.04 32.03
CA ASP A 4 1.13 5.20 31.48
C ASP A 4 0.96 4.93 29.98
N THR A 5 -0.01 5.59 29.34
CA THR A 5 -0.21 5.46 27.88
C THR A 5 0.67 6.47 27.13
N ASP A 6 1.56 5.97 26.28
CA ASP A 6 2.42 6.82 25.44
C ASP A 6 1.66 7.28 24.19
N TRP A 7 0.92 8.38 24.32
CA TRP A 7 0.08 8.93 23.24
C TRP A 7 0.86 9.21 21.95
N ALA A 8 2.11 9.66 22.04
CA ALA A 8 2.95 9.92 20.88
C ALA A 8 3.29 8.63 20.11
N LEU A 9 3.65 7.56 20.83
CA LEU A 9 3.90 6.25 20.23
C LEU A 9 2.63 5.63 19.66
N LEU A 10 1.49 5.83 20.32
CA LEU A 10 0.19 5.39 19.81
C LEU A 10 -0.12 6.02 18.46
N VAL A 11 -0.01 7.35 18.37
CA VAL A 11 -0.27 8.08 17.13
C VAL A 11 0.72 7.63 16.05
N LEU A 12 2.02 7.59 16.36
CA LEU A 12 3.04 7.11 15.43
C LEU A 12 2.75 5.69 14.95
N GLY A 13 2.38 4.78 15.86
CA GLY A 13 2.09 3.40 15.56
C GLY A 13 0.87 3.23 14.66
N ILE A 14 -0.20 3.99 14.92
CA ILE A 14 -1.39 4.02 14.06
C ILE A 14 -1.03 4.51 12.66
N PHE A 15 -0.31 5.63 12.53
CA PHE A 15 0.07 6.17 11.22
C PHE A 15 1.04 5.25 10.46
N ALA A 16 2.06 4.70 11.12
CA ALA A 16 3.02 3.80 10.51
C ALA A 16 2.34 2.51 10.01
N THR A 17 1.47 1.93 10.84
CA THR A 17 0.70 0.73 10.48
C THR A 17 -0.29 1.01 9.36
N ALA A 18 -0.96 2.16 9.38
CA ALA A 18 -1.86 2.58 8.30
C ALA A 18 -1.10 2.74 6.97
N TYR A 19 0.10 3.30 7.00
CA TYR A 19 0.94 3.45 5.81
C TYR A 19 1.41 2.10 5.25
N ALA A 20 1.80 1.17 6.12
CA ALA A 20 2.13 -0.20 5.71
C ALA A 20 0.91 -0.92 5.11
N CYS A 21 -0.27 -0.78 5.72
CA CYS A 21 -1.52 -1.33 5.20
C CYS A 21 -1.89 -0.73 3.82
N ALA A 22 -1.74 0.59 3.67
CA ALA A 22 -1.89 1.26 2.38
C ALA A 22 -0.88 0.71 1.35
N GLY A 23 0.35 0.41 1.74
CA GLY A 23 1.36 -0.26 0.92
C GLY A 23 0.89 -1.62 0.40
N ILE A 24 0.32 -2.47 1.26
CA ILE A 24 -0.27 -3.75 0.85
C ILE A 24 -1.39 -3.52 -0.18
N GLY A 25 -2.30 -2.57 0.10
CA GLY A 25 -3.37 -2.22 -0.82
C GLY A 25 -2.87 -1.71 -2.18
N MET A 26 -1.81 -0.88 -2.18
CA MET A 26 -1.17 -0.40 -3.42
C MET A 26 -0.51 -1.53 -4.21
N LEU A 27 0.11 -2.50 -3.55
CA LEU A 27 0.67 -3.67 -4.21
C LEU A 27 -0.45 -4.47 -4.88
N VAL A 28 -1.50 -4.81 -4.14
CA VAL A 28 -2.65 -5.55 -4.68
C VAL A 28 -3.30 -4.80 -5.83
N ALA A 29 -3.44 -3.47 -5.73
CA ALA A 29 -3.95 -2.63 -6.81
C ALA A 29 -3.06 -2.70 -8.07
N ALA A 30 -1.72 -2.67 -7.91
CA ALA A 30 -0.77 -2.74 -9.01
C ALA A 30 -0.77 -4.10 -9.75
N PHE A 31 -1.23 -5.17 -9.10
CA PHE A 31 -1.37 -6.50 -9.73
C PHE A 31 -2.80 -6.82 -10.17
N SER A 32 -3.79 -6.02 -9.77
CA SER A 32 -5.21 -6.26 -10.08
C SER A 32 -5.61 -5.62 -11.40
N LYS A 33 -6.33 -6.38 -12.25
CA LYS A 33 -6.84 -5.87 -13.55
C LYS A 33 -8.25 -5.30 -13.46
N THR A 34 -9.01 -5.68 -12.43
CA THR A 34 -10.41 -5.27 -12.22
C THR A 34 -10.66 -5.01 -10.73
N LEU A 35 -11.70 -4.22 -10.43
CA LEU A 35 -12.09 -3.91 -9.05
C LEU A 35 -12.62 -5.14 -8.31
N ASP A 36 -13.32 -6.04 -9.01
CA ASP A 36 -13.82 -7.30 -8.44
C ASP A 36 -12.67 -8.21 -7.99
N ASN A 37 -11.62 -8.31 -8.82
CA ASN A 37 -10.43 -9.09 -8.50
C ASN A 37 -9.61 -8.45 -7.36
N PHE A 38 -9.56 -7.12 -7.31
CA PHE A 38 -8.93 -6.40 -6.19
C PHE A 38 -9.61 -6.72 -4.86
N ALA A 39 -10.93 -6.60 -4.79
CA ALA A 39 -11.68 -6.87 -3.56
C ALA A 39 -11.56 -8.33 -3.13
N ALA A 40 -11.62 -9.28 -4.07
CA ALA A 40 -11.43 -10.70 -3.78
C ALA A 40 -10.05 -10.99 -3.20
N ILE A 41 -8.98 -10.43 -3.77
CA ILE A 41 -7.61 -10.62 -3.27
C ILE A 41 -7.46 -9.98 -1.89
N MET A 42 -7.93 -8.74 -1.70
CA MET A 42 -7.84 -8.06 -0.40
C MET A 42 -8.53 -8.86 0.70
N ASN A 43 -9.75 -9.37 0.47
CA ASN A 43 -10.47 -10.19 1.44
C ASN A 43 -9.71 -11.49 1.76
N PHE A 44 -9.12 -12.14 0.74
CA PHE A 44 -8.33 -13.35 0.93
C PHE A 44 -7.04 -13.09 1.72
N VAL A 45 -6.38 -11.94 1.51
CA VAL A 45 -5.11 -11.58 2.16
C VAL A 45 -5.32 -11.05 3.58
N ILE A 46 -6.40 -10.31 3.84
CA ILE A 46 -6.68 -9.69 5.14
C ILE A 46 -6.75 -10.73 6.25
N PHE A 47 -7.45 -11.85 6.02
CA PHE A 47 -7.66 -12.83 7.07
C PHE A 47 -6.34 -13.51 7.53
N PRO A 48 -5.50 -14.07 6.63
CA PRO A 48 -4.18 -14.58 6.99
C PRO A 48 -3.26 -13.53 7.61
N VAL A 49 -3.21 -12.32 7.05
CA VAL A 49 -2.36 -11.23 7.56
C VAL A 49 -2.76 -10.84 8.97
N PHE A 50 -4.06 -10.72 9.24
CA PHE A 50 -4.56 -10.38 10.57
C PHE A 50 -4.26 -11.48 11.58
N PHE A 51 -4.44 -12.75 11.19
CA PHE A 51 -4.14 -13.91 12.04
C PHE A 51 -2.65 -14.00 12.40
N LEU A 52 -1.76 -13.78 11.43
CA LEU A 52 -0.31 -13.85 11.62
C LEU A 52 0.26 -12.63 12.37
N SER A 53 -0.51 -11.57 12.56
CA SER A 53 -0.03 -10.28 13.09
C SER A 53 0.24 -10.23 14.59
N GLY A 54 -0.06 -11.30 15.33
CA GLY A 54 0.05 -11.23 16.79
C GLY A 54 -1.20 -10.72 17.51
N SER A 55 -2.26 -10.30 16.80
CA SER A 55 -3.47 -9.72 17.41
C SER A 55 -4.41 -10.78 17.97
N LEU A 56 -4.55 -11.92 17.27
CA LEU A 56 -5.38 -13.05 17.69
C LEU A 56 -4.58 -14.12 18.45
N TYR A 57 -3.33 -14.36 18.05
CA TYR A 57 -2.42 -15.31 18.68
C TYR A 57 -1.08 -14.64 18.93
N PRO A 58 -0.48 -14.74 20.14
CA PRO A 58 0.81 -14.14 20.42
C PRO A 58 1.88 -14.70 19.49
N VAL A 59 2.69 -13.82 18.88
CA VAL A 59 3.72 -14.21 17.92
C VAL A 59 4.80 -15.08 18.58
N ALA A 60 5.10 -14.82 19.86
CA ALA A 60 6.03 -15.60 20.67
C ALA A 60 5.68 -17.11 20.77
N ASN A 61 4.40 -17.48 20.59
CA ASN A 61 3.94 -18.87 20.68
C ASN A 61 3.96 -19.61 19.33
N LEU A 62 4.27 -18.92 18.22
CA LEU A 62 4.28 -19.50 16.88
C LEU A 62 5.67 -20.09 16.57
N SER A 63 5.76 -21.41 16.40
CA SER A 63 6.99 -22.10 16.01
C SER A 63 6.91 -22.67 14.58
N GLY A 64 8.07 -22.86 13.94
CA GLY A 64 8.17 -23.40 12.58
C GLY A 64 7.78 -22.39 11.49
N LEU A 65 7.05 -22.85 10.47
CA LEU A 65 6.70 -22.04 9.29
C LEU A 65 5.81 -20.83 9.62
N LEU A 66 4.91 -20.94 10.60
CA LEU A 66 4.01 -19.85 10.99
C LEU A 66 4.79 -18.71 11.66
N GLY A 67 5.80 -19.02 12.48
CA GLY A 67 6.67 -18.01 13.09
C GLY A 67 7.46 -17.23 12.03
N VAL A 68 7.97 -17.91 11.00
CA VAL A 68 8.65 -17.24 9.89
C VAL A 68 7.67 -16.35 9.11
N ALA A 69 6.45 -16.83 8.84
CA ALA A 69 5.42 -16.05 8.16
C ALA A 69 4.99 -14.81 8.97
N ALA A 70 4.90 -14.92 10.30
CA ALA A 70 4.59 -13.81 11.18
C ALA A 70 5.70 -12.75 11.21
N HIS A 71 6.97 -13.16 11.22
CA HIS A 71 8.11 -12.22 11.14
C HIS A 71 8.24 -11.54 9.76
N LEU A 72 7.81 -12.19 8.68
CA LEU A 72 7.78 -11.56 7.35
C LEU A 72 6.60 -10.59 7.18
N ASN A 73 5.60 -10.66 8.04
CA ASN A 73 4.42 -9.83 7.95
C ASN A 73 4.68 -8.45 8.57
N PRO A 74 4.68 -7.34 7.79
CA PRO A 74 4.90 -6.01 8.31
C PRO A 74 3.83 -5.58 9.32
N TYR A 75 2.61 -6.13 9.22
CA TYR A 75 1.51 -5.81 10.12
C TYR A 75 1.79 -6.27 11.57
N THR A 76 2.61 -7.32 11.74
CA THR A 76 3.07 -7.80 13.05
C THR A 76 3.77 -6.72 13.86
N TYR A 77 4.67 -5.98 13.22
CA TYR A 77 5.41 -4.88 13.81
C TYR A 77 4.50 -3.70 14.17
N GLY A 78 3.42 -3.48 13.40
CA GLY A 78 2.41 -2.47 13.71
C GLY A 78 1.60 -2.79 14.97
N VAL A 79 1.22 -4.06 15.13
CA VAL A 79 0.54 -4.53 16.34
C VAL A 79 1.48 -4.45 17.55
N ASP A 80 2.74 -4.82 17.41
CA ASP A 80 3.73 -4.76 18.49
C ASP A 80 4.00 -3.32 18.96
N LEU A 81 4.06 -2.38 18.03
CA LEU A 81 4.19 -0.95 18.33
C LEU A 81 2.98 -0.41 19.11
N LEU A 82 1.79 -0.95 18.84
CA LEU A 82 0.58 -0.62 19.60
C LEU A 82 0.60 -1.22 21.02
N LYS A 83 1.19 -2.41 21.21
CA LYS A 83 1.41 -3.02 22.53
C LYS A 83 2.40 -2.22 23.38
N HIS A 84 3.41 -1.62 22.76
CA HIS A 84 4.35 -0.71 23.46
C HIS A 84 3.67 0.56 23.95
N ALA A 85 2.74 1.11 23.16
CA ALA A 85 2.13 2.39 23.46
C ALA A 85 0.95 2.29 24.44
N LEU A 86 0.37 1.08 24.59
CA LEU A 86 -0.72 0.81 25.51
C LEU A 86 -0.20 0.22 26.83
N PRO A 87 -0.87 0.56 27.96
CA PRO A 87 -0.68 -0.14 29.23
C PRO A 87 -0.74 -1.65 29.05
N GLN A 88 0.22 -2.37 29.62
CA GLN A 88 0.32 -3.83 29.56
C GLN A 88 -0.76 -4.51 30.41
N VAL A 89 -2.04 -4.31 30.07
CA VAL A 89 -3.20 -4.82 30.83
C VAL A 89 -3.32 -6.34 30.72
N SER A 90 -2.72 -6.95 29.71
CA SER A 90 -2.91 -8.38 29.36
C SER A 90 -1.66 -9.24 29.53
N GLY A 91 -0.57 -8.76 30.15
CA GLY A 91 0.64 -9.57 30.40
C GLY A 91 1.39 -10.04 29.14
N HIS A 92 1.03 -9.51 27.98
CA HIS A 92 1.70 -9.79 26.70
C HIS A 92 2.69 -8.67 26.42
N ALA A 93 3.94 -8.89 26.85
CA ALA A 93 5.06 -8.01 26.57
C ALA A 93 5.21 -7.81 25.05
N ALA A 94 5.65 -6.62 24.66
CA ALA A 94 6.04 -6.38 23.28
C ALA A 94 7.23 -7.28 22.92
N ASP A 95 7.18 -7.86 21.73
CA ASP A 95 8.09 -8.91 21.29
C ASP A 95 9.37 -8.32 20.66
N PHE A 96 9.29 -7.09 20.10
CA PHE A 96 10.38 -6.44 19.37
C PHE A 96 10.79 -5.10 19.98
N ALA A 97 11.83 -4.48 19.41
CA ALA A 97 12.20 -3.11 19.78
C ALA A 97 11.40 -2.10 18.94
N VAL A 98 10.88 -1.04 19.57
CA VAL A 98 10.17 0.06 18.89
C VAL A 98 10.90 0.60 17.65
N THR A 99 12.23 0.69 17.70
CA THR A 99 13.05 1.15 16.56
C THR A 99 13.02 0.17 15.39
N LEU A 100 13.00 -1.13 15.67
CA LEU A 100 12.87 -2.18 14.67
C LEU A 100 11.48 -2.11 14.03
N ASP A 101 10.43 -1.97 14.84
CA ASP A 101 9.05 -1.91 14.34
C ASP A 101 8.86 -0.76 13.34
N VAL A 102 9.29 0.44 13.75
CA VAL A 102 9.20 1.63 12.91
C VAL A 102 10.06 1.49 11.65
N ALA A 103 11.26 0.94 11.76
CA ALA A 103 12.15 0.75 10.61
C ALA A 103 11.56 -0.25 9.59
N VAL A 104 10.99 -1.36 10.05
CA VAL A 104 10.37 -2.36 9.18
C VAL A 104 9.11 -1.82 8.52
N LEU A 105 8.22 -1.14 9.27
CA LEU A 105 7.01 -0.54 8.71
C LEU A 105 7.34 0.54 7.67
N ALA A 106 8.28 1.43 7.97
CA ALA A 106 8.71 2.48 7.06
C ALA A 106 9.40 1.89 5.82
N GLY A 107 10.31 0.94 6.00
CA GLY A 107 10.99 0.24 4.91
C GLY A 107 10.01 -0.47 3.99
N PHE A 108 9.06 -1.23 4.56
CA PHE A 108 8.02 -1.90 3.80
C PHE A 108 7.13 -0.91 3.04
N ALA A 109 6.69 0.17 3.68
CA ALA A 109 5.86 1.19 3.03
C ALA A 109 6.56 1.84 1.83
N VAL A 110 7.84 2.20 1.97
CA VAL A 110 8.65 2.76 0.89
C VAL A 110 8.83 1.76 -0.24
N LEU A 111 9.15 0.50 0.07
CA LEU A 111 9.31 -0.56 -0.91
C LEU A 111 8.01 -0.83 -1.67
N ALA A 112 6.89 -0.97 -0.95
CA ALA A 112 5.57 -1.20 -1.54
C ALA A 112 5.18 -0.06 -2.48
N PHE A 113 5.35 1.19 -2.03
CA PHE A 113 5.11 2.37 -2.86
C PHE A 113 6.00 2.39 -4.11
N ALA A 114 7.30 2.15 -3.96
CA ALA A 114 8.24 2.13 -5.08
C ALA A 114 7.92 1.05 -6.11
N VAL A 115 7.58 -0.16 -5.65
CA VAL A 115 7.19 -1.28 -6.51
C VAL A 115 5.89 -0.98 -7.25
N SER A 116 4.87 -0.47 -6.55
CA SER A 116 3.60 -0.08 -7.17
C SER A 116 3.77 1.06 -8.18
N ALA A 117 4.53 2.09 -7.83
CA ALA A 117 4.80 3.22 -8.72
C ALA A 117 5.56 2.79 -9.99
N TRP A 118 6.59 1.94 -9.84
CA TRP A 118 7.32 1.37 -10.96
C TRP A 118 6.42 0.52 -11.86
N ARG A 119 5.53 -0.28 -11.27
CA ARG A 119 4.61 -1.15 -12.00
C ARG A 119 3.59 -0.37 -12.81
N PHE A 120 3.02 0.70 -12.25
CA PHE A 120 2.11 1.61 -12.94
C PHE A 120 2.81 2.41 -14.04
N SER A 121 4.04 2.85 -13.80
CA SER A 121 4.84 3.56 -14.82
C SER A 121 5.08 2.69 -16.07
N ARG A 122 5.19 1.37 -15.92
CA ARG A 122 5.33 0.44 -17.05
C ARG A 122 4.05 0.20 -17.84
N GLU A 123 2.88 0.36 -17.22
CA GLU A 123 1.58 0.23 -17.88
C GLU A 123 1.17 1.47 -18.68
N GLN A 124 1.66 2.65 -18.30
CA GLN A 124 1.34 3.92 -18.97
C GLN A 124 2.15 4.14 -20.27
N ALA A 125 3.05 3.23 -20.63
CA ALA A 125 3.86 3.32 -21.85
C ALA A 125 3.09 3.08 -23.17
N TYR A 126 1.75 3.13 -23.17
CA TYR A 126 0.91 3.11 -24.38
C TYR A 126 0.48 4.51 -24.88
N ALA A 127 1.14 5.57 -24.38
CA ALA A 127 1.00 6.92 -24.92
C ALA A 127 1.57 7.20 -26.34
N PRO A 128 2.13 6.25 -27.15
CA PRO A 128 2.35 6.55 -28.57
C PRO A 128 1.06 6.72 -29.39
N LEU A 129 -0.11 6.38 -28.85
CA LEU A 129 -1.40 6.57 -29.52
C LEU A 129 -1.90 8.04 -29.51
N PHE A 130 -1.25 8.92 -28.76
CA PHE A 130 -1.45 10.38 -28.82
C PHE A 130 -0.29 11.05 -29.56
N GLY A 131 0.00 10.56 -30.76
CA GLY A 131 0.78 11.24 -31.78
C GLY A 131 -0.11 11.86 -32.86
N PHE A 132 -0.83 12.95 -32.57
CA PHE A 132 -1.31 13.88 -33.59
C PHE A 132 -1.04 15.33 -33.16
N GLY A 133 0.24 15.68 -33.18
CA GLY A 133 0.74 17.03 -32.94
C GLY A 133 2.09 17.23 -33.65
N GLY A 134 2.16 16.91 -34.94
CA GLY A 134 3.32 17.24 -35.78
C GLY A 134 3.26 18.71 -36.23
N PRO A 135 4.37 19.47 -36.22
CA PRO A 135 4.37 20.88 -36.58
C PRO A 135 4.20 21.05 -38.10
N LYS A 136 3.05 21.58 -38.55
CA LYS A 136 2.87 22.01 -39.95
C LYS A 136 3.51 23.38 -40.18
N LYS A 137 4.69 23.38 -40.81
CA LYS A 137 5.33 24.56 -41.42
C LYS A 137 4.48 25.10 -42.58
N GLY A 138 4.10 26.37 -42.45
CA GLY A 138 3.99 27.45 -43.46
C GLY A 138 3.64 27.16 -44.93
N GLY A 139 2.66 27.92 -45.44
CA GLY A 139 2.69 28.50 -46.79
C GLY A 139 1.50 28.19 -47.73
N PRO A 140 1.17 29.07 -48.71
CA PRO A 140 -0.19 29.62 -48.85
C PRO A 140 -0.87 29.37 -50.22
N GLY A 141 -2.19 29.57 -50.29
CA GLY A 141 -2.94 29.71 -51.56
C GLY A 141 -4.40 29.29 -51.40
N ALA A 142 -5.31 30.21 -51.10
CA ALA A 142 -6.04 31.02 -52.08
C ALA A 142 -7.02 30.18 -52.94
N GLY A 143 -8.33 30.41 -52.74
CA GLY A 143 -9.36 29.86 -53.63
C GLY A 143 -10.72 29.66 -52.96
N LYS A 144 -11.49 30.75 -52.88
CA LYS A 144 -12.86 30.84 -52.37
C LYS A 144 -13.88 30.33 -53.45
N PRO A 145 -15.22 30.51 -53.33
CA PRO A 145 -16.23 29.53 -52.92
C PRO A 145 -17.32 29.23 -53.98
N GLY A 146 -18.27 28.32 -53.70
CA GLY A 146 -19.56 28.23 -54.41
C GLY A 146 -20.27 26.90 -54.14
N GLY A 147 -21.40 26.86 -53.42
CA GLY A 147 -22.76 26.95 -54.00
C GLY A 147 -23.15 25.57 -54.56
N GLY A 148 -24.12 24.79 -54.08
CA GLY A 148 -25.46 25.08 -53.60
C GLY A 148 -26.43 24.17 -54.38
N LYS A 149 -27.43 23.61 -53.68
CA LYS A 149 -28.69 23.01 -54.17
C LYS A 149 -28.72 21.55 -54.67
N THR A 150 -29.74 20.83 -54.12
CA THR A 150 -30.73 19.91 -54.77
C THR A 150 -30.18 18.69 -55.52
N ALA A 151 -30.72 17.48 -55.39
CA ALA A 151 -32.10 17.06 -55.16
C ALA A 151 -32.12 15.63 -54.57
#